data_AF-A0A2P6R1C5-F1
#
_entry.id   AF-A0A2P6R1C5-F1
#
_cell.length_a   1.000
_cell.length_b   1.000
_cell.length_c   1.000
_cell.angle_alpha   90.00
_cell.angle_beta   90.00
_cell.angle_gamma   90.00
#
_symmetry.space_group_name_H-M   'P 1'
#
loop_
_entity.id
_entity.type
_entity.pdbx_description
1 polymer ?
#
loop_
_entity_poly.entity_id
_entity_poly.type
_entity_poly.pdbx_seq_one_letter_code
_entity_poly.pdbx_strand_id
1 'polypeptide(L)'
;MVSGERRYFTLKYASYLVESLDEILLVVHIVVIHGLYKTHSFRVFKVNVKNSQLEKVECLHDRVLFLGGNQSLSLSTRDFPALQDNSVYFTDDRWSMMNFNYYYLGEGEKDSHNNYGGHDVGVYSLEDGVVKLFDQTDNRQIIYPPPFWILP
;
A
#
# COMPACT_ATOMS: atom_id res chain seq x y z
N MET A 1 30.49 -2.24 26.41
CA MET A 1 29.25 -1.45 26.25
C MET A 1 28.96 -1.42 24.76
N VAL A 2 27.96 -2.18 24.30
CA VAL A 2 27.57 -2.21 22.88
C VAL A 2 26.75 -0.95 22.63
N SER A 3 27.29 -0.07 21.78
CA SER A 3 26.59 1.11 21.26
C SER A 3 25.36 0.65 20.48
N GLY A 4 24.18 0.80 21.08
CA GLY A 4 22.92 0.63 20.38
C GLY A 4 22.70 1.81 19.46
N GLU A 5 23.07 1.67 18.18
CA GLU A 5 22.66 2.62 17.15
C GLU A 5 21.13 2.70 17.12
N ARG A 6 20.58 3.88 17.45
CA ARG A 6 19.17 4.15 17.21
C ARG A 6 18.96 4.16 15.70
N ARG A 7 18.35 3.10 15.17
CA ARG A 7 17.87 3.07 13.78
C ARG A 7 16.64 3.96 13.68
N TYR A 8 16.77 5.06 12.95
CA TYR A 8 15.65 5.94 12.64
C TYR A 8 14.90 5.37 11.44
N PHE A 9 13.58 5.24 11.56
CA PHE A 9 12.68 4.86 10.47
C PHE A 9 11.86 6.09 10.09
N THR A 10 11.75 6.39 8.80
CA THR A 10 10.87 7.46 8.34
C THR A 10 9.52 6.88 7.96
N LEU A 11 8.45 7.41 8.55
CA LEU A 11 7.08 7.12 8.15
C LEU A 11 6.62 8.13 7.09
N LYS A 12 6.01 7.62 6.03
CA LYS A 12 5.31 8.41 5.02
C LYS A 12 3.86 7.97 4.96
N TYR A 13 3.00 8.93 4.62
CA TYR A 13 1.57 8.72 4.52
C TYR A 13 1.12 9.08 3.11
N ALA A 14 0.35 8.20 2.50
CA ALA A 14 -0.47 8.50 1.33
C ALA A 14 -1.94 8.30 1.72
N SER A 15 -2.84 8.92 0.97
CA SER A 15 -4.26 8.89 1.26
C SER A 15 -5.06 8.63 -0.01
N TYR A 16 -6.06 7.77 0.12
CA TYR A 16 -7.00 7.42 -0.92
C TYR A 16 -8.42 7.71 -0.46
N LEU A 17 -9.26 8.15 -1.38
CA LEU A 17 -10.71 8.14 -1.19
C LEU A 17 -11.28 6.97 -1.98
N VAL A 18 -12.13 6.17 -1.34
CA VAL A 18 -12.76 5.00 -1.96
C VAL A 18 -14.26 5.10 -1.72
N GLU A 19 -15.04 5.03 -2.79
CA GLU A 19 -16.49 4.89 -2.66
C GLU A 19 -16.85 3.40 -2.39
N SER A 20 -17.73 3.18 -1.42
CA SER A 20 -18.04 1.87 -0.89
C SER A 20 -19.47 1.84 -0.31
N LEU A 21 -20.44 1.26 -1.03
CA LEU A 21 -21.84 1.12 -0.58
C LEU A 21 -22.48 2.49 -0.28
N ASP A 22 -22.32 3.45 -1.20
CA ASP A 22 -22.78 4.84 -1.03
C ASP A 22 -22.08 5.61 0.10
N GLU A 23 -21.01 5.04 0.67
CA GLU A 23 -20.16 5.69 1.67
C GLU A 23 -18.80 6.07 1.06
N ILE A 24 -18.17 7.10 1.62
CA ILE A 24 -16.80 7.47 1.26
C ILE A 24 -15.87 7.04 2.37
N LEU A 25 -14.88 6.22 2.01
CA LEU A 25 -13.80 5.78 2.87
C LEU A 25 -12.54 6.58 2.58
N LEU A 26 -11.94 7.16 3.63
CA LEU A 26 -10.56 7.64 3.62
C LEU A 26 -9.65 6.49 4.04
N VAL A 27 -8.77 6.06 3.15
CA VAL A 27 -7.78 5.03 3.43
C VAL A 27 -6.41 5.68 3.52
N VAL A 28 -5.80 5.62 4.70
CA VAL A 28 -4.45 6.12 4.95
C VAL A 28 -3.47 4.97 4.79
N HIS A 29 -2.60 5.08 3.80
CA HIS A 29 -1.52 4.16 3.51
C HIS A 29 -0.26 4.60 4.25
N ILE A 30 0.25 3.73 5.13
CA ILE A 30 1.42 3.99 5.96
C ILE A 30 2.58 3.21 5.38
N VAL A 31 3.63 3.93 5.00
CA VAL A 31 4.83 3.39 4.37
C VAL A 31 6.03 3.65 5.27
N VAL A 32 6.85 2.63 5.48
CA VAL A 32 8.13 2.74 6.19
C VAL A 32 9.25 2.83 5.17
N ILE A 33 10.19 3.74 5.39
CA ILE A 33 11.43 3.85 4.62
C ILE A 33 12.59 3.36 5.47
N HIS A 34 13.16 2.22 5.09
CA HIS A 34 14.40 1.66 5.64
C HIS A 34 15.02 0.72 4.60
N GLY A 35 16.02 1.18 3.85
CA GLY A 35 16.26 0.60 2.54
C GLY A 35 15.22 1.10 1.53
N LEU A 36 14.72 0.18 0.71
CA LEU A 36 13.53 0.40 -0.11
C LEU A 36 12.32 0.69 0.78
N TYR A 37 11.41 1.55 0.31
CA TYR A 37 10.17 1.76 1.04
C TYR A 37 9.31 0.51 0.99
N LYS A 38 8.51 0.26 2.03
CA LYS A 38 7.56 -0.84 2.05
C LYS A 38 6.28 -0.42 2.73
N THR A 39 5.19 -0.97 2.22
CA THR A 39 3.89 -0.87 2.87
C THR A 39 3.98 -1.48 4.26
N HIS A 40 3.63 -0.68 5.26
CA HIS A 40 3.62 -1.12 6.65
C HIS A 40 2.21 -1.50 7.09
N SER A 41 1.23 -0.63 6.81
CA SER A 41 -0.17 -0.88 7.14
C SER A 41 -1.10 0.09 6.42
N PHE A 42 -2.39 -0.18 6.50
CA PHE A 42 -3.45 0.74 6.10
C PHE A 42 -4.37 1.02 7.29
N ARG A 43 -4.92 2.23 7.33
CA ARG A 43 -6.00 2.61 8.24
C ARG A 43 -7.18 3.09 7.44
N VAL A 44 -8.35 2.54 7.71
CA VAL A 44 -9.58 2.88 7.00
C VAL A 44 -10.48 3.70 7.91
N PHE A 45 -11.03 4.78 7.37
CA PHE A 45 -11.98 5.65 8.04
C PHE A 45 -13.17 5.92 7.14
N LYS A 46 -14.37 5.88 7.69
CA LYS A 46 -15.57 6.40 7.05
C LYS A 46 -15.63 7.91 7.23
N VAL A 47 -15.92 8.62 6.14
CA VAL A 47 -16.05 10.08 6.13
C VAL A 47 -17.50 10.47 6.44
N ASN A 48 -17.73 11.03 7.63
CA ASN A 48 -19.01 11.61 8.01
C ASN A 48 -19.02 13.11 7.69
N VAL A 49 -19.45 13.46 6.47
CA VAL A 49 -19.45 14.86 5.99
C VAL A 49 -20.37 15.75 6.83
N LYS A 50 -21.52 15.23 7.28
CA LYS A 50 -22.50 16.01 8.06
C LYS A 50 -21.91 16.48 9.38
N ASN A 51 -21.15 15.62 10.04
CA ASN A 51 -20.56 15.90 11.35
C ASN A 51 -19.08 16.33 11.25
N SER A 52 -18.51 16.37 10.04
CA SER A 52 -17.06 16.60 9.81
C SER A 52 -16.17 15.67 10.64
N GLN A 53 -16.53 14.39 10.71
CA GLN A 53 -15.85 13.38 11.53
C GLN A 53 -15.34 12.22 10.69
N LEU A 54 -14.29 11.57 11.20
CA LEU A 54 -13.74 10.33 10.67
C LEU A 54 -14.03 9.21 11.66
N GLU A 55 -14.77 8.21 11.22
CA GLU A 55 -15.12 7.03 12.01
C GLU A 55 -14.21 5.88 11.59
N LYS A 56 -13.41 5.33 12.51
CA LYS A 56 -12.47 4.24 12.17
C LYS A 56 -13.26 2.99 11.77
N VAL A 57 -12.85 2.37 10.65
CA VAL A 57 -13.40 1.10 10.17
C VAL A 57 -12.40 0.01 10.47
N GLU A 58 -12.77 -0.92 11.36
CA GLU A 58 -11.92 -2.06 11.73
C GLU A 58 -12.17 -3.28 10.82
N CYS A 59 -13.35 -3.35 10.17
CA CYS A 59 -13.72 -4.48 9.32
C CYS A 59 -14.55 -4.02 8.11
N LEU A 60 -14.11 -4.42 6.92
CA LEU A 60 -14.79 -4.20 5.64
C LEU A 60 -15.82 -5.30 5.32
N HIS A 61 -15.94 -6.31 6.17
CA HIS A 61 -16.79 -7.50 5.97
C HIS A 61 -16.43 -8.23 4.66
N ASP A 62 -17.42 -8.52 3.82
CA ASP A 62 -17.28 -9.17 2.52
C ASP A 62 -16.75 -8.24 1.42
N ARG A 63 -15.98 -7.21 1.81
CA ARG A 63 -15.44 -6.23 0.87
C ARG A 63 -13.93 -6.17 0.90
N VAL A 64 -13.40 -5.79 -0.25
CA VAL A 64 -12.00 -5.48 -0.46
C VAL A 64 -11.84 -4.11 -1.07
N LEU A 65 -10.69 -3.48 -0.81
CA LEU A 65 -10.29 -2.22 -1.45
C LEU A 65 -9.12 -2.48 -2.37
N PHE A 66 -9.17 -1.95 -3.59
CA PHE A 66 -8.06 -1.89 -4.52
C PHE A 66 -7.53 -0.47 -4.55
N LEU A 67 -6.23 -0.31 -4.28
CA LEU A 67 -5.54 0.98 -4.24
C LEU A 67 -4.33 0.94 -5.17
N GLY A 68 -4.11 2.00 -5.94
CA GLY A 68 -2.95 2.11 -6.82
C GLY A 68 -2.91 3.46 -7.52
N GLY A 69 -1.89 3.65 -8.37
CA GLY A 69 -1.66 4.93 -9.03
C GLY A 69 -2.77 5.37 -10.01
N ASN A 70 -3.61 4.46 -10.50
CA ASN A 70 -4.66 4.78 -11.47
C ASN A 70 -6.03 5.08 -10.83
N GLN A 71 -6.48 4.21 -9.92
CA GLN A 71 -7.80 4.32 -9.32
C GLN A 71 -7.85 3.60 -7.97
N SER A 72 -8.85 3.99 -7.18
CA SER A 72 -9.27 3.29 -5.98
C SER A 72 -10.67 2.71 -6.17
N LEU A 73 -10.88 1.45 -5.78
CA LEU A 73 -12.17 0.77 -5.92
C LEU A 73 -12.49 -0.07 -4.68
N SER A 74 -13.78 -0.23 -4.39
CA SER A 74 -14.26 -1.23 -3.45
C SER A 74 -15.10 -2.29 -4.17
N LEU A 75 -14.83 -3.58 -3.92
CA LEU A 75 -15.56 -4.71 -4.50
C LEU A 75 -16.14 -5.61 -3.41
N SER A 76 -17.24 -6.32 -3.71
CA SER A 76 -17.71 -7.42 -2.86
C SER A 76 -16.98 -8.70 -3.27
N THR A 77 -16.50 -9.46 -2.30
CA THR A 77 -15.89 -10.78 -2.52
C THR A 77 -16.93 -11.84 -2.84
N ARG A 78 -18.22 -11.56 -2.64
CA ARG A 78 -19.32 -12.43 -3.08
C ARG A 78 -19.36 -12.56 -4.60
N ASP A 79 -19.05 -11.49 -5.30
CA ASP A 79 -18.96 -11.46 -6.77
C ASP A 79 -17.61 -12.00 -7.26
N PHE A 80 -16.57 -11.95 -6.41
CA PHE A 80 -15.21 -12.37 -6.71
C PHE A 80 -14.64 -13.30 -5.61
N PRO A 81 -15.04 -14.58 -5.56
CA PRO A 81 -14.69 -15.49 -4.46
C PRO A 81 -13.19 -15.83 -4.32
N ALA A 82 -12.38 -15.44 -5.31
CA ALA A 82 -10.92 -15.60 -5.25
C ALA A 82 -10.23 -14.51 -4.40
N LEU A 83 -10.95 -13.45 -4.05
CA LEU A 83 -10.45 -12.35 -3.23
C LEU A 83 -10.58 -12.68 -1.74
N GLN A 84 -9.64 -12.19 -0.94
CA GLN A 84 -9.66 -12.33 0.50
C GLN A 84 -10.48 -11.19 1.09
N ASP A 85 -11.59 -11.51 1.75
CA ASP A 85 -12.42 -10.57 2.53
C ASP A 85 -11.59 -9.71 3.48
N ASN A 86 -12.16 -8.56 3.90
CA ASN A 86 -11.56 -7.68 4.88
C ASN A 86 -10.11 -7.28 4.57
N SER A 87 -9.81 -6.97 3.31
CA SER A 87 -8.43 -6.75 2.83
C SER A 87 -8.29 -5.58 1.87
N VAL A 88 -7.07 -5.04 1.80
CA VAL A 88 -6.63 -3.98 0.90
C VAL A 88 -5.59 -4.56 -0.05
N TYR A 89 -5.94 -4.60 -1.33
CA TYR A 89 -5.05 -4.93 -2.43
C TYR A 89 -4.40 -3.63 -2.91
N PHE A 90 -3.07 -3.60 -2.96
CA PHE A 90 -2.34 -2.39 -3.33
C PHE A 90 -1.32 -2.64 -4.43
N THR A 91 -1.19 -1.68 -5.32
CA THR A 91 -0.02 -1.57 -6.20
C THR A 91 0.84 -0.38 -5.80
N ASP A 92 2.07 -0.41 -6.28
CA ASP A 92 3.02 0.64 -6.07
C ASP A 92 2.55 1.95 -6.73
N ASP A 93 2.27 2.96 -5.92
CA ASP A 93 1.71 4.25 -6.32
C ASP A 93 2.76 5.36 -6.44
N ARG A 94 4.03 5.07 -6.11
CA ARG A 94 5.11 6.07 -6.12
C ARG A 94 5.75 6.20 -7.50
N TRP A 95 4.91 6.47 -8.49
CA TRP A 95 5.31 6.51 -9.89
C TRP A 95 6.46 7.49 -10.16
N SER A 96 6.45 8.64 -9.48
CA SER A 96 7.50 9.68 -9.60
C SER A 96 8.88 9.21 -9.13
N MET A 97 8.94 8.15 -8.32
CA MET A 97 10.18 7.62 -7.77
C MET A 97 10.69 6.39 -8.51
N MET A 98 9.96 5.87 -9.50
CA MET A 98 10.37 4.64 -10.21
C MET A 98 11.66 4.75 -11.01
N ASN A 99 11.97 5.94 -11.51
CA ASN A 99 13.23 6.20 -12.21
C ASN A 99 14.34 6.73 -11.27
N PHE A 100 14.05 6.87 -9.98
CA PHE A 100 15.07 7.25 -9.00
C PHE A 100 15.82 6.00 -8.56
N ASN A 101 17.12 5.97 -8.84
CA ASN A 101 17.99 4.93 -8.31
C ASN A 101 18.26 5.21 -6.83
N TYR A 102 18.00 4.21 -5.98
CA TYR A 102 18.18 4.27 -4.53
C TYR A 102 19.61 4.68 -4.12
N TYR A 103 20.61 4.38 -4.97
CA TYR A 103 21.98 4.84 -4.83
C TYR A 103 22.13 6.37 -4.67
N TYR A 104 21.27 7.17 -5.33
CA TYR A 104 21.32 8.63 -5.21
C TYR A 104 20.86 9.15 -3.84
N LEU A 105 20.32 8.30 -2.98
CA LEU A 105 19.97 8.62 -1.59
C LEU A 105 21.12 8.29 -0.61
N GLY A 106 22.29 7.87 -1.11
CA GLY A 106 23.48 7.58 -0.30
C GLY A 106 23.45 6.20 0.37
N GLU A 107 22.45 5.36 0.07
CA GLU A 107 22.31 4.01 0.58
C GLU A 107 22.15 3.03 -0.60
N GLY A 108 23.05 2.05 -0.72
CA GLY A 108 23.02 1.01 -1.77
C GLY A 108 24.33 0.83 -2.54
N GLU A 109 24.57 -0.37 -3.06
CA GLU A 109 25.67 -0.65 -3.98
C GLU A 109 25.35 -0.11 -5.39
N LYS A 110 26.38 0.19 -6.19
CA LYS A 110 26.23 0.59 -7.60
C LYS A 110 25.82 -0.62 -8.45
N ASP A 111 24.60 -1.09 -8.29
CA ASP A 111 23.96 -1.98 -9.25
C ASP A 111 22.78 -1.27 -9.95
N SER A 112 22.50 -1.72 -11.16
CA SER A 112 21.41 -1.22 -12.00
C SER A 112 20.04 -1.78 -11.61
N HIS A 113 19.93 -2.46 -10.46
CA HIS A 113 18.70 -3.11 -9.98
C HIS A 113 18.08 -2.39 -8.77
N ASN A 114 18.62 -1.24 -8.38
CA ASN A 114 18.17 -0.42 -7.26
C ASN A 114 17.15 0.66 -7.65
N ASN A 115 16.16 0.37 -8.50
CA ASN A 115 15.07 1.34 -8.69
C ASN A 115 14.24 1.43 -7.41
N TYR A 116 13.90 2.66 -7.03
CA TYR A 116 13.24 2.91 -5.77
C TYR A 116 11.80 2.38 -5.74
N GLY A 117 11.13 2.21 -6.88
CA GLY A 117 9.74 1.77 -6.95
C GLY A 117 9.47 0.67 -7.95
N GLY A 118 8.25 0.15 -7.91
CA GLY A 118 7.77 -1.00 -8.68
C GLY A 118 7.88 -2.34 -7.94
N HIS A 119 8.25 -2.34 -6.66
CA HIS A 119 8.47 -3.55 -5.86
C HIS A 119 7.42 -3.74 -4.75
N ASP A 120 6.65 -2.70 -4.40
CA ASP A 120 5.71 -2.72 -3.26
C ASP A 120 4.28 -3.01 -3.73
N VAL A 121 3.98 -4.29 -3.97
CA VAL A 121 2.68 -4.76 -4.48
C VAL A 121 2.22 -5.97 -3.68
N GLY A 122 0.97 -5.97 -3.21
CA GLY A 122 0.46 -7.09 -2.44
C GLY A 122 -0.94 -6.88 -1.85
N VAL A 123 -1.20 -7.62 -0.79
CA VAL A 123 -2.45 -7.58 -0.02
C VAL A 123 -2.14 -7.32 1.46
N TYR A 124 -2.90 -6.42 2.06
CA TYR A 124 -2.91 -6.17 3.50
C TYR A 124 -4.25 -6.61 4.08
N SER A 125 -4.25 -7.49 5.07
CA SER A 125 -5.49 -7.87 5.74
C SER A 125 -5.73 -6.98 6.96
N LEU A 126 -6.96 -6.47 7.10
CA LEU A 126 -7.37 -5.69 8.27
C LEU A 126 -7.57 -6.58 9.50
N GLU A 127 -7.79 -7.88 9.30
CA GLU A 127 -8.02 -8.84 10.38
C GLU A 127 -6.75 -9.09 11.21
N ASP A 128 -5.65 -9.41 10.54
CA ASP A 128 -4.38 -9.77 11.17
C ASP A 128 -3.35 -8.61 11.16
N GLY A 129 -3.60 -7.56 10.37
CA GLY A 129 -2.67 -6.44 10.19
C GLY A 129 -1.40 -6.83 9.42
N VAL A 130 -1.44 -7.89 8.61
CA VAL A 130 -0.28 -8.44 7.91
C VAL A 130 -0.30 -8.04 6.43
N VAL A 131 0.86 -7.61 5.94
CA VAL A 131 1.13 -7.43 4.51
C VAL A 131 1.70 -8.72 3.92
N LYS A 132 1.08 -9.24 2.87
CA LYS A 132 1.59 -10.32 2.02
C LYS A 132 1.88 -9.77 0.63
N LEU A 133 3.16 -9.77 0.25
CA LEU A 133 3.58 -9.39 -1.10
C LEU A 133 3.21 -10.50 -2.09
N PHE A 134 2.94 -10.15 -3.34
CA PHE A 134 2.73 -11.16 -4.37
C PHE A 134 4.04 -11.85 -4.75
N ASP A 135 4.00 -13.17 -4.98
CA ASP A 135 5.21 -14.01 -5.19
C ASP A 135 6.13 -13.55 -6.33
N GLN A 136 5.64 -12.68 -7.23
CA GLN A 136 6.42 -12.09 -8.32
C GLN A 136 7.31 -10.91 -7.87
N THR A 137 7.16 -10.40 -6.63
CA THR A 137 7.87 -9.21 -6.12
C THR A 137 8.87 -9.55 -5.03
N ASP A 138 9.55 -10.69 -5.13
CA ASP A 138 10.54 -11.16 -4.17
C ASP A 138 11.73 -10.17 -4.07
N ASN A 139 11.54 -9.10 -3.29
CA ASN A 139 12.35 -7.92 -2.92
C ASN A 139 13.33 -7.29 -3.93
N ARG A 140 13.45 -7.82 -5.15
CA ARG A 140 14.47 -7.47 -6.16
C ARG A 140 13.92 -7.37 -7.57
N GLN A 141 12.72 -7.92 -7.83
CA GLN A 141 12.06 -7.77 -9.11
C GLN A 141 11.21 -6.50 -9.11
N ILE A 142 11.69 -5.48 -9.81
CA ILE A 142 10.96 -4.24 -10.07
C ILE A 142 10.02 -4.45 -11.25
N ILE A 143 8.74 -4.16 -11.06
CA ILE A 143 7.74 -4.13 -12.12
C ILE A 143 7.80 -2.75 -12.79
N TYR A 144 8.19 -2.72 -14.06
CA TYR A 144 8.24 -1.50 -14.88
C TYR A 144 7.51 -1.72 -16.22
N PRO A 145 6.52 -0.87 -16.59
CA PRO A 145 5.96 0.26 -15.83
C PRO A 145 5.23 -0.21 -14.55
N PRO A 146 4.88 0.66 -13.58
CA PRO A 146 4.28 0.20 -12.34
C PRO A 146 2.92 -0.43 -12.64
N PRO A 147 2.56 -1.47 -11.88
CA PRO A 147 1.31 -2.15 -12.11
C PRO A 147 0.15 -1.24 -11.71
N PHE A 148 -0.90 -1.31 -12.51
CA PHE A 148 -2.18 -0.66 -12.24
C PHE A 148 -3.29 -1.71 -12.29
N TRP A 149 -4.40 -1.42 -11.62
CA TRP A 149 -5.52 -2.34 -11.60
C TRP A 149 -6.30 -2.30 -12.91
N ILE A 150 -6.36 -3.45 -13.60
CA ILE A 150 -7.35 -3.72 -14.65
C ILE A 150 -8.49 -4.46 -13.97
N LEU A 151 -9.67 -3.87 -14.01
CA LEU A 151 -10.87 -4.41 -13.39
C LEU A 151 -11.85 -4.80 -14.52
N PRO A 152 -12.62 -5.88 -14.34
CA PRO A 152 -13.53 -6.39 -15.37
C PRO A 152 -14.63 -5.40 -15.77
#